data_AF-A0A2E1FMY7-F1
#
_entry.id   AF-A0A2E1FMY7-F1
#
_cell.length_a   1.000
_cell.length_b   1.000
_cell.length_c   1.000
_cell.angle_alpha   90.00
_cell.angle_beta   90.00
_cell.angle_gamma   90.00
#
_symmetry.space_group_name_H-M   'P 1'
#
loop_
_entity.id
_entity.type
_entity.pdbx_description
1 polymer ?
#
loop_
_entity_poly.entity_id
_entity_poly.type
_entity_poly.pdbx_seq_one_letter_code
_entity_poly.pdbx_strand_id
1 'polypeptide(L)'
;MIIKFRLNEFRDIAKWLDKKLSKPLAFFLKGWLYGLETRYIDAKTSAAIEEGIAPHIPNDPLIDPPSYHSEPSEVEGLDAIGYTYGFTRTRDKNQD
;
A
#
# COMPACT_ATOMS: atom_id res chain seq x y z
N MET A 1 10.61 3.87 36.62
CA MET A 1 10.37 3.87 35.15
C MET A 1 9.77 5.21 34.76
N ILE A 2 10.39 5.94 33.81
CA ILE A 2 9.91 7.26 33.37
C ILE A 2 9.24 7.06 32.00
N ILE A 3 7.92 7.20 31.93
CA ILE A 3 7.16 7.16 30.68
C ILE A 3 7.36 8.50 29.98
N LYS A 4 7.95 8.50 28.79
CA LYS A 4 8.18 9.69 27.96
C LYS A 4 7.34 9.59 26.70
N PHE A 5 6.41 10.53 26.52
CA PHE A 5 5.60 10.66 25.32
C PHE A 5 6.37 11.41 24.23
N ARG A 6 6.23 10.98 22.97
CA ARG A 6 6.87 11.57 21.78
C ARG A 6 5.98 12.66 21.17
N LEU A 7 4.66 12.50 21.21
CA LEU A 7 3.68 13.47 20.74
C LEU A 7 3.26 14.44 21.86
N ASN A 8 3.16 15.73 21.50
CA ASN A 8 2.75 16.78 22.44
C ASN A 8 1.33 16.55 22.99
N GLU A 9 0.41 16.07 22.17
CA GLU A 9 -0.98 15.77 22.55
C GLU A 9 -1.03 14.76 23.70
N PHE A 10 -0.33 13.65 23.55
CA PHE A 10 -0.25 12.59 24.56
C PHE A 10 0.47 13.07 25.83
N ARG A 11 1.49 13.93 25.68
CA ARG A 11 2.19 14.54 26.81
C ARG A 11 1.28 15.45 27.63
N ASP A 12 0.42 16.23 26.99
CA ASP A 12 -0.47 17.15 27.69
C ASP A 12 -1.64 16.41 28.37
N ILE A 13 -2.14 15.32 27.76
CA ILE A 13 -3.07 14.39 28.40
C ILE A 13 -2.42 13.73 29.63
N ALA A 14 -1.16 13.30 29.53
CA ALA A 14 -0.44 12.71 30.65
C ALA A 14 -0.26 13.68 31.84
N LYS A 15 0.00 14.96 31.55
CA LYS A 15 0.04 16.02 32.58
C LYS A 15 -1.33 16.29 33.19
N TRP A 16 -2.39 16.23 32.38
CA TRP A 16 -3.75 16.37 32.87
C TRP A 16 -4.14 15.21 33.79
N LEU A 17 -3.78 13.97 33.41
CA LEU A 17 -3.99 12.77 34.22
C LEU A 17 -3.30 12.88 35.59
N ASP A 18 -2.06 13.37 35.64
CA ASP A 18 -1.34 13.61 36.90
C ASP A 18 -2.01 14.62 37.81
N LYS A 19 -2.64 15.65 37.23
CA LYS A 19 -3.29 16.71 38.00
C LYS A 19 -4.65 16.28 38.54
N LYS A 20 -5.35 15.39 37.84
CA LYS A 20 -6.73 15.02 38.17
C LYS A 20 -6.89 13.73 38.96
N LEU A 21 -5.97 12.78 38.81
CA LEU A 21 -6.14 11.43 39.35
C LEU A 21 -5.13 11.13 40.46
N SER A 22 -5.46 10.13 41.27
CA SER A 22 -4.54 9.58 42.27
C SER A 22 -3.31 8.97 41.57
N LYS A 23 -2.14 9.09 42.21
CA LYS A 23 -0.85 8.61 41.66
C LYS A 23 -0.88 7.19 41.06
N PRO A 24 -1.48 6.16 41.70
CA PRO A 24 -1.51 4.82 41.11
C PRO A 24 -2.39 4.73 39.86
N LEU A 25 -3.53 5.43 39.85
CA LEU A 25 -4.46 5.42 38.71
C LEU A 25 -3.88 6.22 37.53
N ALA A 26 -3.26 7.37 37.80
CA ALA A 26 -2.53 8.15 36.80
C ALA A 26 -1.39 7.33 36.18
N PHE A 27 -0.66 6.53 36.97
CA PHE A 27 0.40 5.66 36.45
C PHE A 27 -0.13 4.60 35.49
N PHE A 28 -1.23 3.91 35.85
CA PHE A 28 -1.85 2.91 34.98
C PHE A 28 -2.35 3.52 33.67
N LEU A 29 -3.06 4.65 33.76
CA LEU A 29 -3.58 5.35 32.58
C LEU A 29 -2.46 5.87 31.69
N LYS A 30 -1.34 6.33 32.24
CA LYS A 30 -0.16 6.70 31.44
C LYS A 30 0.45 5.50 30.72
N GLY A 31 0.49 4.33 31.36
CA GLY A 31 0.93 3.10 30.72
C GLY A 31 0.06 2.73 29.53
N TRP A 32 -1.26 2.82 29.69
CA TRP A 32 -2.22 2.61 28.60
C TRP A 32 -2.09 3.66 27.50
N LEU A 33 -1.96 4.93 27.87
CA LEU A 33 -1.77 6.06 26.97
C LEU A 33 -0.50 5.91 26.13
N TYR A 34 0.57 5.35 26.71
CA TYR A 34 1.83 5.07 26.01
C TYR A 34 1.66 3.95 24.97
N GLY A 35 0.88 2.93 25.28
CA GLY A 35 0.51 1.89 24.32
C GLY A 35 -0.30 2.45 23.15
N LEU A 36 -1.26 3.34 23.43
CA LEU A 36 -2.03 4.05 22.40
C LEU A 36 -1.16 4.93 21.51
N GLU A 37 -0.21 5.67 22.08
CA GLU A 37 0.72 6.50 21.32
C GLU A 37 1.52 5.66 20.31
N THR A 38 2.02 4.51 20.74
CA THR A 38 2.79 3.60 19.87
C THR A 38 1.93 3.11 18.70
N ARG A 39 0.70 2.66 18.98
CA ARG A 39 -0.21 2.18 17.94
C ARG A 39 -0.66 3.29 17.00
N TYR A 40 -0.83 4.49 17.51
CA TYR A 40 -1.19 5.66 16.72
C TYR A 40 -0.08 6.06 15.75
N ILE A 41 1.18 6.02 16.19
CA ILE A 41 2.34 6.26 15.32
C ILE A 41 2.41 5.19 14.23
N ASP A 42 2.26 3.91 14.59
CA ASP A 42 2.26 2.81 13.62
C ASP A 42 1.16 2.99 12.58
N ALA A 43 -0.08 3.26 13.01
CA ALA A 43 -1.21 3.46 12.11
C ALA A 43 -1.03 4.67 11.18
N LYS A 44 -0.52 5.80 11.69
CA LYS A 44 -0.19 6.96 10.86
C LYS A 44 0.89 6.65 9.84
N THR A 45 1.89 5.86 10.23
CA THR A 45 2.99 5.48 9.35
C THR A 45 2.49 4.56 8.25
N SER A 46 1.67 3.55 8.59
CA SER A 46 1.04 2.68 7.61
C SER A 46 0.12 3.44 6.65
N ALA A 47 -0.70 4.36 7.14
CA ALA A 47 -1.57 5.17 6.30
C ALA A 47 -0.78 6.07 5.33
N ALA A 48 0.32 6.69 5.80
CA ALA A 48 1.20 7.49 4.95
C ALA A 48 1.93 6.62 3.92
N ILE A 49 2.27 5.38 4.26
CA ILE A 49 2.86 4.40 3.33
C ILE A 49 1.82 3.96 2.30
N GLU A 50 0.57 3.66 2.69
CA GLU A 50 -0.51 3.31 1.77
C GLU A 50 -0.84 4.46 0.82
N GLU A 51 -0.79 5.71 1.28
CA GLU A 51 -0.95 6.90 0.44
C GLU A 51 0.25 7.10 -0.49
N GLY A 52 1.48 6.81 -0.03
CA GLY A 52 2.69 6.90 -0.85
C GLY A 52 2.87 5.73 -1.84
N ILE A 53 2.31 4.56 -1.53
CA ILE A 53 2.27 3.36 -2.40
C ILE A 53 0.94 3.30 -3.16
N ALA A 54 0.03 4.26 -2.96
CA ALA A 54 -1.22 4.35 -3.68
C ALA A 54 -0.90 4.15 -5.16
N PRO A 55 -1.36 3.04 -5.76
CA PRO A 55 -0.81 2.62 -7.02
C PRO A 55 -1.30 3.67 -8.02
N HIS A 56 -0.38 4.47 -8.55
CA HIS A 56 -0.47 4.78 -9.96
C HIS A 56 -0.43 3.42 -10.64
N ILE A 57 -1.61 2.79 -10.78
CA ILE A 57 -1.85 1.66 -11.64
C ILE A 57 -1.42 2.20 -13.01
N PRO A 58 -0.24 1.81 -13.54
CA PRO A 58 0.02 2.11 -14.92
C PRO A 58 -1.11 1.42 -15.68
N ASN A 59 -1.69 2.08 -16.69
CA ASN A 59 -2.51 1.36 -17.66
C ASN A 59 -1.57 0.35 -18.33
N ASP A 60 -1.38 -0.81 -17.71
CA ASP A 60 -0.65 -1.91 -18.31
C ASP A 60 -1.45 -2.26 -19.56
N PRO A 61 -0.86 -2.13 -20.77
CA PRO A 61 -1.56 -2.51 -21.97
C PRO A 61 -1.92 -3.99 -21.82
N LEU A 62 -3.21 -4.30 -21.99
CA LEU A 62 -3.68 -5.67 -22.06
C LEU A 62 -3.02 -6.32 -23.28
N ILE A 63 -1.89 -7.01 -23.08
CA ILE A 63 -1.22 -7.76 -24.12
C ILE A 63 -2.02 -9.05 -24.28
N ASP A 64 -2.76 -9.16 -25.38
CA ASP A 64 -3.41 -10.41 -25.74
C ASP A 64 -2.35 -11.51 -25.94
N PRO A 65 -2.56 -12.73 -25.42
CA PRO A 65 -1.59 -13.81 -25.58
C PRO A 65 -1.38 -14.13 -27.06
N PRO A 66 -0.14 -14.42 -27.50
CA PRO A 66 0.14 -14.71 -28.90
C PRO A 66 -0.63 -15.94 -29.36
N SER A 67 -1.21 -15.87 -30.56
CA SER A 67 -1.81 -17.03 -31.21
C SER A 67 -0.76 -17.75 -32.05
N TYR A 68 -0.71 -19.07 -31.91
CA TYR A 68 0.22 -19.95 -32.64
C TYR A 68 -0.48 -20.54 -33.85
N HIS A 69 0.17 -20.50 -35.01
CA HIS A 69 -0.31 -21.15 -36.23
C HIS A 69 0.85 -21.90 -36.90
N SER A 70 0.52 -23.07 -37.44
CA SER A 70 1.44 -23.91 -38.21
C SER A 70 1.08 -23.83 -39.69
N GLU A 71 2.04 -23.47 -40.54
CA GLU A 71 1.90 -23.50 -41.98
C GLU A 71 2.80 -24.59 -42.58
N PRO A 72 2.37 -25.29 -43.63
CA PRO A 72 3.18 -26.31 -44.27
C PRO A 72 4.42 -25.67 -44.90
N SER A 73 5.60 -26.17 -44.54
CA SER A 73 6.87 -25.70 -45.10
C SER A 73 7.17 -26.36 -46.45
N GLU A 74 8.09 -25.76 -47.21
CA GLU A 74 8.62 -26.31 -48.45
C GLU A 74 9.49 -27.59 -48.23
N VAL A 75 9.88 -27.86 -46.98
CA VAL A 75 10.67 -29.04 -46.60
C VAL A 75 9.74 -30.13 -46.06
N GLU A 76 9.73 -31.28 -46.72
CA GLU A 76 8.90 -32.44 -46.34
C GLU A 76 9.21 -32.89 -44.90
N GLY A 77 8.20 -32.80 -44.02
CA GLY A 77 8.30 -33.22 -42.62
C GLY A 77 8.70 -32.15 -41.61
N LEU A 78 8.84 -30.88 -42.01
CA LEU A 78 8.97 -29.75 -41.07
C LEU A 78 7.84 -28.74 -41.29
N ASP A 79 7.07 -28.42 -40.25
CA ASP A 79 6.10 -27.33 -40.32
C ASP A 79 6.76 -25.99 -39.94
N ALA A 80 6.35 -24.91 -40.62
CA ALA A 80 6.73 -23.56 -40.26
C ALA A 80 5.85 -23.09 -39.09
N ILE A 81 6.46 -22.77 -37.96
CA ILE A 81 5.75 -22.30 -36.76
C ILE A 81 5.84 -20.77 -36.71
N GLY A 82 4.68 -20.11 -36.83
CA GLY A 82 4.54 -18.66 -36.69
C GLY A 82 3.80 -18.27 -35.42
N TYR A 83 4.02 -17.03 -34.96
CA TYR A 83 3.26 -16.41 -33.87
C TYR A 83 2.71 -15.04 -34.31
N THR A 84 1.48 -14.72 -33.92
CA THR A 84 0.87 -13.41 -34.17
C THR A 84 0.71 -12.65 -32.85
N TYR A 85 1.22 -11.42 -32.78
CA TYR A 85 1.00 -10.50 -31.66
C TYR A 85 -0.20 -9.59 -31.93
N GLY A 86 -1.19 -9.59 -31.03
CA GLY A 86 -2.30 -8.64 -31.03
C GLY A 86 -1.98 -7.43 -30.15
N PHE A 87 -1.79 -6.25 -30.75
CA PHE A 87 -1.66 -5.00 -30.00
C PHE A 87 -2.98 -4.22 -30.10
N THR A 88 -3.85 -4.36 -29.10
CA THR A 88 -5.12 -3.64 -29.06
C THR A 88 -4.89 -2.23 -28.50
N ARG A 89 -4.78 -1.22 -29.38
CA ARG A 89 -4.77 0.19 -28.97
C ARG A 89 -6.19 0.61 -28.56
N THR A 90 -6.49 0.60 -27.26
CA THR A 90 -7.63 1.32 -26.71
C THR A 90 -7.37 2.82 -26.82
N ARG A 91 -7.95 3.46 -27.84
CA ARG A 91 -7.99 4.93 -27.95
C ARG A 91 -9.07 5.42 -26.99
N ASP A 92 -8.66 6.13 -25.93
CA ASP A 92 -9.59 6.81 -25.03
C ASP A 92 -10.33 7.91 -25.81
N LYS A 93 -11.64 7.73 -26.01
CA LYS A 93 -12.52 8.72 -26.65
C LYS A 93 -12.95 9.73 -25.59
N ASN A 94 -12.05 10.59 -25.11
CA ASN A 94 -12.41 11.76 -24.28
C ASN A 94 -11.32 12.86 -24.34
N GLN A 95 -10.86 13.19 -25.54
CA GLN A 95 -10.12 14.42 -25.81
C GLN A 95 -10.60 15.01 -27.14
N ASP A 96 -11.69 15.79 -27.08
CA ASP A 96 -12.04 16.88 -27.99
C ASP A 96 -12.71 17.99 -27.16
#